data_AF-A0AAW2J7A8-F1
#
_entry.id   AF-A0AAW2J7A8-F1
#
_cell.length_a   1.000
_cell.length_b   1.000
_cell.length_c   1.000
_cell.angle_alpha   90.00
_cell.angle_beta   90.00
_cell.angle_gamma   90.00
#
_symmetry.space_group_name_H-M   'P 1'
#
loop_
_entity.id
_entity.type
_entity.pdbx_description
1 polymer ?
#
loop_
_entity_poly.entity_id
_entity_poly.type
_entity_poly.pdbx_seq_one_letter_code
_entity_poly.pdbx_strand_id
1 'polypeptide(L)'
;MGDFNAILSQDEKRGGRPFASASRNSLGDQLDCCNLIDLGFSGPKYTWTNKRPGLANIQSRIDRGVANADWCLLYPNAFITHLPAIASDHCPLLLVTHPNNSNRPRPFFFEEMWCRDFSCESVIADTWISTVAGTLSAKMHNLLRILRGELRKWNRKTFGWCQDRISMIKQKIEEAQ
;
A
#
# COMPACT_ATOMS: atom_id res chain seq x y z
N MET A 1 -13.77 -6.19 1.81
CA MET A 1 -12.78 -5.21 2.29
C MET A 1 -13.24 -3.84 1.85
N GLY A 2 -13.16 -2.84 2.72
CA GLY A 2 -13.44 -1.44 2.36
C GLY A 2 -13.82 -0.60 3.57
N ASP A 3 -14.35 0.58 3.28
CA ASP A 3 -14.91 1.52 4.26
C ASP A 3 -16.35 1.12 4.63
N PHE A 4 -16.56 0.75 5.89
CA PHE A 4 -17.87 0.39 6.44
C PHE A 4 -18.59 1.59 7.07
N ASN A 5 -17.91 2.73 7.23
CA ASN A 5 -18.41 3.92 7.94
C ASN A 5 -19.00 3.61 9.34
N ALA A 6 -18.52 2.53 9.98
CA ALA A 6 -19.04 2.05 11.25
C ALA A 6 -17.93 1.46 12.14
N ILE A 7 -18.14 1.58 13.46
CA ILE A 7 -17.27 1.03 14.50
C ILE A 7 -18.00 -0.07 15.28
N LEU A 8 -17.28 -1.07 15.76
CA LEU A 8 -17.80 -2.19 16.56
C LEU A 8 -17.79 -1.88 18.06
N SER A 9 -16.86 -1.04 18.52
CA SER A 9 -16.71 -0.71 19.93
C SER A 9 -16.13 0.69 20.15
N GLN A 10 -16.18 1.17 21.39
CA GLN A 10 -15.55 2.44 21.77
C GLN A 10 -14.04 2.44 21.54
N ASP A 11 -13.36 1.29 21.67
CA ASP A 11 -11.91 1.21 21.51
C ASP A 11 -11.45 1.55 20.08
N GLU A 12 -12.35 1.41 19.11
CA GLU A 12 -12.14 1.75 17.71
C GLU A 12 -12.34 3.23 17.41
N LYS A 13 -12.59 4.06 18.43
CA LYS A 13 -12.74 5.50 18.30
C LYS A 13 -11.98 6.27 19.37
N ARG A 14 -11.31 7.34 18.97
CA ARG A 14 -10.69 8.33 19.85
C ARG A 14 -11.31 9.70 19.63
N GLY A 15 -11.63 10.38 20.72
CA GLY A 15 -12.21 11.72 20.71
C GLY A 15 -13.69 11.76 20.31
N GLY A 16 -14.25 12.97 20.32
CA GLY A 16 -15.67 13.19 19.99
C GLY A 16 -16.63 12.54 20.99
N ARG A 17 -17.86 12.28 20.53
CA ARG A 17 -18.91 11.67 21.37
C ARG A 17 -18.60 10.19 21.64
N PRO A 18 -18.85 9.68 22.85
CA PRO A 18 -18.78 8.25 23.14
C PRO A 18 -19.65 7.44 22.19
N PHE A 19 -19.19 6.24 21.87
CA PHE A 19 -19.92 5.22 21.15
C PHE A 19 -21.15 4.82 21.97
N ALA A 20 -22.33 4.99 21.38
CA ALA A 20 -23.56 4.50 21.95
C ALA A 20 -23.84 3.13 21.35
N SER A 21 -23.83 2.08 22.18
CA SER A 21 -24.11 0.70 21.77
C SER A 21 -25.47 0.52 21.06
N ALA A 22 -26.40 1.46 21.26
CA ALA A 22 -27.74 1.45 20.69
C ALA A 22 -27.85 2.07 19.28
N SER A 23 -26.76 2.29 18.53
CA SER A 23 -26.84 2.83 17.16
C SER A 23 -27.34 1.79 16.14
N ARG A 24 -28.64 1.48 16.26
CA ARG A 24 -29.68 0.95 15.34
C ARG A 24 -29.40 -0.13 14.28
N ASN A 25 -28.17 -0.47 13.91
CA ASN A 25 -27.83 -1.60 13.04
C ASN A 25 -26.35 -1.86 13.29
N SER A 26 -26.02 -2.57 14.37
CA SER A 26 -24.62 -2.74 14.73
C SER A 26 -23.92 -3.48 13.60
N LEU A 27 -22.76 -2.98 13.18
CA LEU A 27 -21.94 -3.66 12.18
C LEU A 27 -21.69 -5.12 12.60
N GLY A 28 -21.61 -5.40 13.91
CA GLY A 28 -21.50 -6.75 14.46
C GLY A 28 -22.66 -7.65 14.02
N ASP A 29 -23.91 -7.23 14.24
CA ASP A 29 -25.08 -8.03 13.85
C ASP A 29 -25.09 -8.34 12.35
N GLN A 30 -24.65 -7.39 11.52
CA GLN A 30 -24.58 -7.57 10.07
C GLN A 30 -23.51 -8.59 9.66
N LEU A 31 -22.34 -8.53 10.31
CA LEU A 31 -21.27 -9.51 10.10
C LEU A 31 -21.70 -10.91 10.54
N ASP A 32 -22.33 -11.01 11.71
CA ASP A 32 -22.84 -12.26 12.26
C ASP A 32 -23.92 -12.87 11.36
N CYS A 33 -24.90 -12.07 10.90
CA CYS A 33 -25.94 -12.53 9.96
C CYS A 33 -25.35 -13.08 8.65
N CYS A 34 -24.19 -12.57 8.24
CA CYS A 34 -23.51 -12.98 7.01
C CYS A 34 -22.43 -14.05 7.23
N ASN A 35 -22.24 -14.55 8.47
CA ASN A 35 -21.14 -15.44 8.85
C ASN A 35 -19.76 -14.88 8.43
N LEU A 36 -19.57 -13.57 8.62
CA LEU A 36 -18.34 -12.86 8.32
C LEU A 36 -17.58 -12.57 9.60
N ILE A 37 -16.28 -12.78 9.56
CA ILE A 37 -15.34 -12.48 10.65
C ILE A 37 -14.40 -11.35 10.22
N ASP A 38 -14.13 -10.42 11.14
CA ASP A 38 -13.06 -9.42 10.98
C ASP A 38 -11.70 -10.16 10.97
N LEU A 39 -10.93 -9.95 9.90
CA LEU A 39 -9.63 -10.59 9.71
C LEU A 39 -8.54 -10.04 10.65
N GLY A 40 -8.86 -9.02 11.45
CA GLY A 40 -7.88 -8.31 12.27
C GLY A 40 -6.94 -7.46 11.43
N PHE A 41 -5.92 -6.90 12.08
CA PHE A 41 -4.94 -6.05 11.41
C PHE A 41 -3.64 -5.87 12.22
N SER A 42 -2.64 -5.31 11.56
CA SER A 42 -1.40 -4.76 12.12
C SER A 42 -1.21 -3.31 11.66
N GLY A 43 -0.35 -2.54 12.33
CA GLY A 43 -0.10 -1.12 12.01
C GLY A 43 -1.02 -0.16 12.80
N PRO A 44 -1.27 1.07 12.30
CA PRO A 44 -2.04 2.09 12.99
C PRO A 44 -3.43 1.61 13.44
N LYS A 45 -3.80 1.91 14.69
CA LYS A 45 -5.08 1.48 15.29
C LYS A 45 -6.31 2.03 14.57
N TYR A 46 -6.23 3.27 14.10
CA TYR A 46 -7.34 3.97 13.46
C TYR A 46 -7.08 4.08 11.96
N THR A 47 -8.13 3.93 11.15
CA THR A 47 -8.03 4.00 9.69
C THR A 47 -8.51 5.33 9.15
N TRP A 48 -9.19 6.14 9.94
CA TRP A 48 -9.69 7.44 9.54
C TRP A 48 -9.40 8.52 10.58
N THR A 49 -9.16 9.75 10.14
CA THR A 49 -9.05 10.93 11.01
C THR A 49 -9.69 12.16 10.39
N ASN A 50 -10.39 12.96 11.19
CA ASN A 50 -10.92 14.25 10.73
C ASN A 50 -9.84 15.34 10.51
N LYS A 51 -8.56 15.03 10.77
CA LYS A 51 -7.39 15.92 10.66
C LYS A 51 -7.47 17.24 11.44
N ARG A 52 -8.41 17.38 12.39
CA ARG A 52 -8.49 18.57 13.23
C ARG A 52 -7.41 18.56 14.30
N PRO A 53 -6.91 19.73 14.75
CA PRO A 53 -5.86 19.80 15.77
C PRO A 53 -6.40 19.54 17.19
N GLY A 54 -5.52 19.06 18.08
CA GLY A 54 -5.75 18.97 19.52
C GLY A 54 -6.95 18.10 19.90
N LEU A 55 -7.73 18.53 20.90
CA LEU A 55 -8.89 17.80 21.42
C LEU A 55 -10.05 17.68 20.41
N ALA A 56 -10.02 18.46 19.33
CA ALA A 56 -10.99 18.35 18.24
C ALA A 56 -10.64 17.22 17.25
N ASN A 57 -9.45 16.61 17.36
CA ASN A 57 -9.07 15.46 16.55
C ASN A 57 -9.95 14.26 16.92
N ILE A 58 -10.56 13.67 15.90
CA ILE A 58 -11.33 12.43 16.03
C ILE A 58 -10.73 11.42 15.08
N GLN A 59 -10.44 10.23 15.61
CA GLN A 59 -9.92 9.10 14.85
C GLN A 59 -10.85 7.90 15.04
N SER A 60 -11.07 7.12 13.99
CA SER A 60 -11.92 5.92 14.02
C SER A 60 -11.33 4.82 13.15
N ARG A 61 -11.56 3.55 13.49
CA ARG A 61 -11.33 2.41 12.58
C ARG A 61 -12.63 2.10 11.86
N ILE A 62 -12.77 2.55 10.61
CA ILE A 62 -13.97 2.32 9.79
C ILE A 62 -13.69 1.49 8.53
N ASP A 63 -12.42 1.29 8.18
CA ASP A 63 -11.99 0.44 7.08
C ASP A 63 -11.61 -0.95 7.59
N ARG A 64 -12.13 -2.00 6.97
CA ARG A 64 -11.92 -3.40 7.43
C ARG A 64 -11.80 -4.39 6.28
N GLY A 65 -11.12 -5.50 6.53
CA GLY A 65 -11.29 -6.72 5.77
C GLY A 65 -12.05 -7.75 6.60
N VAL A 66 -13.08 -8.32 6.00
CA VAL A 66 -13.91 -9.37 6.59
C VAL A 66 -13.96 -10.53 5.61
N ALA A 67 -14.08 -11.74 6.13
CA ALA A 67 -14.13 -12.97 5.33
C ALA A 67 -15.03 -14.01 5.98
N ASN A 68 -15.49 -14.99 5.22
CA ASN A 68 -16.18 -16.16 5.77
C ASN A 68 -15.18 -17.27 6.15
N ALA A 69 -15.67 -18.33 6.79
CA ALA A 69 -14.85 -19.46 7.22
C ALA A 69 -14.13 -20.16 6.04
N ASP A 70 -14.82 -20.39 4.92
CA ASP A 70 -14.25 -21.04 3.73
C ASP A 70 -13.06 -20.26 3.18
N TRP A 71 -13.15 -18.94 3.13
CA TRP A 71 -12.05 -18.09 2.68
C TRP A 71 -10.86 -18.16 3.64
N CYS A 72 -11.10 -18.19 4.95
CA CYS A 72 -10.03 -18.33 5.95
C CYS A 72 -9.33 -19.69 5.84
N LEU A 73 -10.05 -20.75 5.47
CA LEU A 73 -9.46 -22.07 5.20
C LEU A 73 -8.60 -22.07 3.93
N LEU A 74 -8.98 -21.31 2.91
CA LEU A 74 -8.18 -21.15 1.68
C LEU A 74 -6.91 -20.32 1.92
N TYR A 75 -6.96 -19.34 2.81
CA TYR A 75 -5.85 -18.43 3.10
C TYR A 75 -5.54 -18.34 4.62
N PRO A 76 -5.08 -19.44 5.24
CA PRO A 76 -4.93 -19.53 6.70
C PRO A 76 -3.86 -18.59 7.26
N ASN A 77 -2.93 -18.13 6.43
CA ASN A 77 -1.86 -17.20 6.79
C ASN A 77 -2.12 -15.78 6.26
N ALA A 78 -3.37 -15.48 5.85
CA ALA A 78 -3.70 -14.14 5.41
C ALA A 78 -3.69 -13.15 6.57
N PHE A 79 -3.22 -11.94 6.30
CA PHE A 79 -3.29 -10.85 7.28
C PHE A 79 -3.49 -9.51 6.57
N ILE A 80 -3.96 -8.54 7.35
CA ILE A 80 -4.14 -7.16 6.91
C ILE A 80 -3.16 -6.26 7.66
N THR A 81 -2.58 -5.30 6.94
CA THR A 81 -1.81 -4.21 7.52
C THR A 81 -2.45 -2.88 7.13
N HIS A 82 -2.71 -2.02 8.11
CA HIS A 82 -3.07 -0.63 7.87
C HIS A 82 -1.79 0.12 7.47
N LEU A 83 -1.78 0.74 6.29
CA LEU A 83 -0.65 1.55 5.83
C LEU A 83 -0.84 3.00 6.28
N PRO A 84 0.26 3.72 6.62
CA PRO A 84 0.16 5.11 7.04
C PRO A 84 -0.56 6.00 6.02
N ALA A 85 -1.50 6.81 6.49
CA ALA A 85 -2.20 7.79 5.67
C ALA A 85 -1.29 9.00 5.41
N ILE A 86 -0.85 9.19 4.15
CA ILE A 86 0.04 10.29 3.75
C ILE A 86 -0.75 11.49 3.23
N ALA A 87 -1.68 11.26 2.30
CA ALA A 87 -2.43 12.32 1.63
C ALA A 87 -3.96 12.24 1.86
N SER A 88 -4.48 11.05 2.17
CA SER A 88 -5.89 10.85 2.51
C SER A 88 -6.14 11.02 4.01
N ASP A 89 -7.39 11.24 4.38
CA ASP A 89 -7.92 11.05 5.73
C ASP A 89 -8.15 9.58 6.08
N HIS A 90 -8.07 8.68 5.09
CA HIS A 90 -8.08 7.23 5.28
C HIS A 90 -6.68 6.58 5.15
N CYS A 91 -6.46 5.52 5.91
CA CYS A 91 -5.33 4.60 5.83
C CYS A 91 -5.63 3.49 4.80
N PRO A 92 -4.77 3.25 3.81
CA PRO A 92 -4.93 2.11 2.91
C PRO A 92 -4.83 0.77 3.64
N LEU A 93 -5.61 -0.21 3.21
CA LEU A 93 -5.54 -1.60 3.71
C LEU A 93 -4.74 -2.47 2.75
N LEU A 94 -3.68 -3.11 3.25
CA LEU A 94 -2.92 -4.12 2.51
C LEU A 94 -3.31 -5.52 2.97
N LEU A 95 -3.95 -6.31 2.10
CA LEU A 95 -4.21 -7.73 2.34
C LEU A 95 -3.12 -8.57 1.68
N VAL A 96 -2.47 -9.42 2.48
CA VAL A 96 -1.49 -10.42 2.00
C VAL A 96 -2.09 -11.80 2.21
N THR A 97 -2.31 -12.56 1.13
CA THR A 97 -2.87 -13.92 1.20
C THR A 97 -1.82 -15.03 1.17
N HIS A 98 -0.63 -14.75 0.63
CA HIS A 98 0.47 -15.70 0.50
C HIS A 98 1.81 -15.07 0.91
N PRO A 99 2.08 -14.91 2.22
CA PRO A 99 3.28 -14.22 2.69
C PRO A 99 4.60 -14.82 2.22
N ASN A 100 4.63 -16.14 2.02
CA ASN A 100 5.86 -16.86 1.64
C ASN A 100 6.15 -16.83 0.13
N ASN A 101 5.32 -16.17 -0.69
CA ASN A 101 5.50 -16.12 -2.14
C ASN A 101 6.30 -14.88 -2.59
N SER A 102 7.44 -14.62 -1.93
CA SER A 102 8.28 -13.44 -2.14
C SER A 102 9.16 -13.51 -3.39
N ASN A 103 9.23 -14.66 -4.07
CA ASN A 103 10.12 -14.89 -5.22
C ASN A 103 9.58 -14.37 -6.56
N ARG A 104 8.56 -13.51 -6.57
CA ARG A 104 8.12 -12.89 -7.83
C ARG A 104 9.13 -11.83 -8.27
N PRO A 105 9.63 -11.87 -9.52
CA PRO A 105 10.52 -10.83 -10.01
C PRO A 105 9.80 -9.49 -9.93
N ARG A 106 10.41 -8.51 -9.24
CA ARG A 106 9.83 -7.16 -9.16
C ARG A 106 9.64 -6.62 -10.59
N PRO A 107 8.43 -6.17 -10.94
CA PRO A 107 8.21 -5.49 -12.20
C PRO A 107 9.16 -4.29 -12.28
N PHE A 108 9.56 -3.96 -13.50
CA PHE A 108 10.27 -2.70 -13.71
C PHE A 108 9.24 -1.61 -13.95
N PHE A 109 9.37 -0.54 -13.19
CA PHE A 109 8.58 0.67 -13.35
C PHE A 109 9.53 1.79 -13.74
N PHE A 110 9.04 2.66 -14.61
CA PHE A 110 9.64 3.95 -14.85
C PHE A 110 9.27 4.87 -13.68
N GLU A 111 10.25 5.58 -13.11
CA GLU A 111 10.01 6.50 -12.00
C GLU A 111 9.96 7.94 -12.54
N GLU A 112 8.95 8.72 -12.13
CA GLU A 112 8.77 10.11 -12.60
C GLU A 112 10.02 10.98 -12.34
N MET A 113 10.73 10.72 -11.25
CA MET A 113 11.95 11.45 -10.90
C MET A 113 13.04 11.36 -11.98
N TRP A 114 13.04 10.31 -12.81
CA TRP A 114 14.00 10.15 -13.90
C TRP A 114 13.84 11.24 -14.96
N CYS A 115 12.61 11.70 -15.23
CA CYS A 115 12.36 12.81 -16.16
C CYS A 115 12.96 14.14 -15.70
N ARG A 116 13.30 14.27 -14.40
CA ARG A 116 13.81 15.51 -13.81
C ARG A 116 15.33 15.60 -13.86
N ASP A 117 16.02 14.51 -14.23
CA ASP A 117 17.46 14.44 -14.34
C ASP A 117 17.87 14.34 -15.81
N PHE A 118 18.59 15.35 -16.30
CA PHE A 118 19.02 15.43 -17.70
C PHE A 118 19.89 14.24 -18.15
N SER A 119 20.58 13.57 -17.23
CA SER A 119 21.39 12.39 -17.57
C SER A 119 20.56 11.16 -17.96
N CYS A 120 19.26 11.14 -17.64
CA CYS A 120 18.36 10.07 -18.07
C CYS A 120 18.27 9.98 -19.60
N GLU A 121 18.23 11.13 -20.28
CA GLU A 121 18.13 11.19 -21.75
C GLU A 121 19.37 10.58 -22.39
N SER A 122 20.56 10.88 -21.84
CA SER A 122 21.82 10.30 -22.31
C SER A 122 21.82 8.77 -22.18
N VAL A 123 21.35 8.21 -21.06
CA VAL A 123 21.26 6.75 -20.86
C VAL A 123 20.36 6.10 -21.91
N ILE A 124 19.24 6.74 -22.25
CA ILE A 124 18.32 6.25 -23.29
C ILE A 124 19.00 6.33 -24.66
N ALA A 125 19.58 7.48 -25.00
CA ALA A 125 20.24 7.71 -26.29
C ALA A 125 21.41 6.75 -26.54
N ASP A 126 22.28 6.57 -25.54
CA ASP A 126 23.42 5.65 -25.61
C ASP A 126 22.96 4.21 -25.82
N THR A 127 21.88 3.80 -25.15
CA THR A 127 21.31 2.47 -25.35
C THR A 127 20.69 2.33 -26.73
N TRP A 128 20.05 3.38 -27.26
CA TRP A 128 19.33 3.33 -28.54
C TRP A 128 20.25 3.15 -29.75
N ILE A 129 21.49 3.62 -29.66
CA ILE A 129 22.51 3.48 -30.71
C ILE A 129 23.14 2.07 -30.72
N SER A 130 22.88 1.26 -29.69
CA SER A 130 23.39 -0.11 -29.58
C SER A 130 22.96 -0.97 -30.77
N THR A 131 23.91 -1.63 -31.43
CA THR A 131 23.59 -2.55 -32.52
C THR A 131 23.05 -3.86 -31.95
N VAL A 132 21.81 -4.19 -32.29
CA VAL A 132 21.15 -5.43 -31.88
C VAL A 132 20.78 -6.26 -33.10
N ALA A 133 21.10 -7.55 -33.08
CA ALA A 133 20.78 -8.48 -34.16
C ALA A 133 19.31 -8.94 -34.10
N GLY A 134 18.78 -9.37 -35.24
CA GLY A 134 17.45 -9.99 -35.36
C GLY A 134 16.44 -9.18 -36.17
N THR A 135 15.19 -9.65 -36.19
CA THR A 135 14.04 -8.96 -36.80
C THR A 135 13.74 -7.66 -36.06
N LEU A 136 12.95 -6.75 -36.66
CA LEU A 136 12.58 -5.48 -36.03
C LEU A 136 11.98 -5.67 -34.62
N SER A 137 11.09 -6.67 -34.46
CA SER A 137 10.50 -7.03 -33.16
C SER A 137 11.56 -7.54 -32.16
N ALA A 138 12.46 -8.42 -32.61
CA ALA A 138 13.53 -8.93 -31.76
C ALA A 138 14.52 -7.82 -31.35
N LYS A 139 14.83 -6.89 -32.24
CA LYS A 139 15.65 -5.70 -31.96
C LYS A 139 15.00 -4.83 -30.89
N MET A 140 13.72 -4.49 -31.06
CA MET A 140 12.98 -3.67 -30.09
C MET A 140 12.95 -4.32 -28.70
N HIS A 141 12.58 -5.60 -28.62
CA HIS A 141 12.54 -6.33 -27.35
C HIS A 141 13.90 -6.35 -26.64
N ASN A 142 14.97 -6.61 -27.39
CA ASN A 142 16.33 -6.64 -26.85
C ASN A 142 16.83 -5.25 -26.43
N LEU A 143 16.52 -4.19 -27.19
CA LEU A 143 16.82 -2.82 -26.81
C LEU A 143 16.13 -2.43 -25.49
N LEU A 144 14.84 -2.71 -25.35
CA LEU A 144 14.10 -2.47 -24.10
C LEU A 144 14.67 -3.26 -22.93
N ARG A 145 15.11 -4.50 -23.16
CA ARG A 145 15.77 -5.33 -22.14
C ARG A 145 17.10 -4.72 -21.68
N ILE A 146 17.93 -4.23 -22.61
CA ILE A 146 19.20 -3.57 -22.30
C ILE A 146 18.94 -2.25 -21.58
N LEU A 147 18.02 -1.43 -22.10
CA LEU A 147 17.67 -0.13 -21.52
C LEU A 147 17.17 -0.27 -20.08
N ARG A 148 16.35 -1.28 -19.81
CA ARG A 148 15.93 -1.64 -18.45
C ARG A 148 17.13 -1.89 -17.53
N GLY A 149 18.16 -2.56 -18.02
CA GLY A 149 19.39 -2.85 -17.28
C GLY A 149 20.20 -1.58 -17.00
N GLU A 150 20.40 -0.74 -18.02
CA GLU A 150 21.16 0.50 -17.89
C GLU A 150 20.44 1.53 -17.01
N LEU A 151 19.12 1.71 -17.16
CA LEU A 151 18.32 2.55 -16.27
C LEU A 151 18.38 2.06 -14.82
N ARG A 152 18.42 0.75 -14.56
CA ARG A 152 18.59 0.22 -13.19
C ARG A 152 19.96 0.56 -12.60
N LYS A 153 21.03 0.41 -13.39
CA LYS A 153 22.40 0.75 -12.96
C LYS A 153 22.52 2.25 -12.69
N TRP A 154 22.06 3.07 -13.64
CA TRP A 154 22.05 4.51 -13.53
C TRP A 154 21.21 4.97 -12.33
N ASN A 155 19.98 4.47 -12.16
CA ASN A 155 19.14 4.82 -11.02
C ASN A 155 19.84 4.55 -9.68
N ARG A 156 20.47 3.37 -9.54
CA ARG A 156 21.22 3.01 -8.34
C ARG A 156 22.43 3.91 -8.10
N LYS A 157 23.10 4.38 -9.16
CA LYS A 157 24.26 5.27 -9.07
C LYS A 157 23.87 6.71 -8.73
N THR A 158 22.82 7.24 -9.36
CA THR A 158 22.42 8.65 -9.28
C THR A 158 21.54 8.92 -8.06
N PHE A 159 20.55 8.05 -7.83
CA PHE A 159 19.55 8.26 -6.77
C PHE A 159 19.77 7.35 -5.56
N GLY A 160 20.66 6.35 -5.67
CA GLY A 160 20.89 5.37 -4.61
C GLY A 160 19.65 4.53 -4.33
N TRP A 161 19.41 4.26 -3.05
CA TRP A 161 18.22 3.57 -2.57
C TRP A 161 17.19 4.59 -2.08
N CYS A 162 16.55 5.32 -2.99
CA CYS A 162 15.45 6.24 -2.61
C CYS A 162 14.37 5.54 -1.78
N GLN A 163 14.18 4.24 -2.00
CA GLN A 163 13.29 3.39 -1.25
C GLN A 163 13.63 3.32 0.23
N ASP A 164 14.91 3.39 0.61
CA ASP A 164 15.33 3.39 2.02
C ASP A 164 14.91 4.70 2.70
N ARG A 165 15.12 5.83 2.02
CA ARG A 165 14.67 7.14 2.51
C ARG A 165 13.15 7.21 2.60
N ILE A 166 12.43 6.68 1.61
CA ILE A 166 10.96 6.57 1.65
C ILE A 166 10.52 5.72 2.84
N SER A 167 11.17 4.58 3.07
CA SER A 167 10.82 3.66 4.17
C SER A 167 11.07 4.32 5.53
N MET A 168 12.20 5.00 5.70
CA MET A 168 12.51 5.76 6.91
C MET A 168 11.49 6.87 7.18
N ILE A 169 11.08 7.62 6.15
CA ILE A 169 10.06 8.67 6.30
C ILE A 169 8.70 8.06 6.64
N LYS A 170 8.32 6.96 6.00
CA LYS A 170 7.06 6.25 6.30
C LYS A 170 7.02 5.76 7.74
N GLN A 171 8.12 5.22 8.26
CA GLN A 171 8.21 4.79 9.65
C GLN A 171 8.02 5.96 10.62
N LYS A 172 8.64 7.13 10.35
CA LYS A 172 8.43 8.34 11.16
C LYS A 172 6.98 8.83 11.13
N ILE A 173 6.28 8.64 10.01
CA ILE A 173 4.85 8.97 9.92
C ILE A 173 4.03 8.00 10.76
N GLU A 174 4.34 6.70 10.72
CA GLU A 174 3.67 5.67 11.52
C GLU A 174 3.84 5.92 13.03
N GLU A 175 5.04 6.29 13.48
CA GLU A 175 5.32 6.63 14.89
C GLU A 175 4.58 7.90 15.37
N ALA A 176 4.20 8.78 14.45
CA ALA A 176 3.50 10.02 14.75
C ALA A 176 1.96 9.90 14.69
N GLN A 177 1.42 8.76 14.25
CA GLN A 177 -0.01 8.50 14.06
C GLN A 177 -0.62 7.71 15.22
#